data_AF-A0A940SEF3-F1
#
_entry.id   AF-A0A940SEF3-F1
#
_cell.length_a   1.000
_cell.length_b   1.000
_cell.length_c   1.000
_cell.angle_alpha   90.00
_cell.angle_beta   90.00
_cell.angle_gamma   90.00
#
_symmetry.space_group_name_H-M   'P 1'
#
loop_
_entity.id
_entity.type
_entity.pdbx_description
1 polymer ?
#
loop_
_entity_poly.entity_id
_entity_poly.type
_entity_poly.pdbx_seq_one_letter_code
_entity_poly.pdbx_strand_id
1 'polypeptide(L)'
;MNTSSAYRNSSSAGDTAVRRILVWDAPVRIFHWLFAACFAGAWLTAESENWRLVHVALGYTAGGLVIFRLVWGLVGTKYARFSSFVRGPAYVGRYLLGILRGHPQRHVGHNPAGAVVIVAMLALACALTMTGWATYNDIGGNWLDELHEGLASVMLALIGIHVTGVVVSSWLHRENLVGAMLSGHKSGRPDEGIKRAWRSVAAIVLASVLAFWWWQWQVAPAPMMPDRGAATSHQTAREDAD
;
A
#
# COMPACT_ATOMS: atom_id res chain seq x y z
N MET A 1 61.85 -9.29 -32.80
CA MET A 1 61.07 -10.20 -31.93
C MET A 1 60.07 -9.35 -31.17
N ASN A 2 58.83 -9.23 -31.70
CA ASN A 2 57.78 -8.41 -31.10
C ASN A 2 56.74 -9.30 -30.42
N THR A 3 56.45 -8.96 -29.18
CA THR A 3 55.46 -9.56 -28.29
C THR A 3 54.05 -9.07 -28.67
N SER A 4 53.20 -9.96 -29.19
CA SER A 4 51.77 -9.68 -29.31
C SER A 4 51.02 -10.36 -28.18
N SER A 5 50.75 -9.53 -27.17
CA SER A 5 49.80 -9.74 -26.08
C SER A 5 48.46 -10.21 -26.64
N ALA A 6 48.12 -11.47 -26.38
CA ALA A 6 46.77 -11.98 -26.54
C ALA A 6 45.90 -11.39 -25.42
N TYR A 7 45.45 -10.15 -25.62
CA TYR A 7 44.38 -9.57 -24.83
C TYR A 7 43.12 -10.37 -25.14
N ARG A 8 42.86 -11.36 -24.28
CA ARG A 8 41.71 -12.25 -24.33
C ARG A 8 40.47 -11.36 -24.19
N ASN A 9 39.78 -11.13 -25.31
CA ASN A 9 38.56 -10.35 -25.38
C ASN A 9 37.42 -11.16 -24.75
N SER A 10 37.37 -11.23 -23.42
CA SER A 10 36.37 -12.00 -22.65
C SER A 10 35.20 -11.14 -22.15
N SER A 11 34.88 -10.05 -22.84
CA SER A 11 33.85 -9.10 -22.42
C SER A 11 32.96 -8.71 -23.59
N SER A 12 31.92 -9.52 -23.88
CA SER A 12 30.68 -9.03 -24.54
C SER A 12 29.55 -10.05 -24.72
N ALA A 13 29.71 -11.35 -24.42
CA ALA A 13 28.65 -12.33 -24.67
C ALA A 13 27.70 -12.61 -23.48
N GLY A 14 27.96 -12.05 -22.28
CA GLY A 14 27.21 -12.37 -21.06
C GLY A 14 26.11 -11.38 -20.63
N ASP A 15 26.01 -10.21 -21.29
CA ASP A 15 25.31 -9.03 -20.73
C ASP A 15 23.88 -8.82 -21.27
N THR A 16 23.38 -9.73 -22.09
CA THR A 16 22.03 -9.63 -22.70
C THR A 16 21.05 -10.69 -22.22
N ALA A 17 21.50 -11.66 -21.43
CA ALA A 17 20.63 -12.72 -20.92
C ALA A 17 19.63 -12.16 -19.91
N VAL A 18 18.33 -12.34 -20.19
CA VAL A 18 17.25 -12.00 -19.26
C VAL A 18 17.37 -12.88 -18.01
N ARG A 19 17.47 -12.25 -16.84
CA ARG A 19 17.56 -12.94 -15.55
C ARG A 19 16.52 -12.39 -14.57
N ARG A 20 16.32 -13.13 -13.48
CA ARG A 20 15.51 -12.67 -12.35
C ARG A 20 16.27 -11.54 -11.64
N ILE A 21 15.74 -10.33 -11.69
CA ILE A 21 16.28 -9.13 -11.05
C ILE A 21 15.37 -8.62 -9.95
N LEU A 22 15.95 -8.04 -8.91
CA LEU A 22 15.19 -7.39 -7.85
C LEU A 22 14.73 -6.01 -8.34
N VAL A 23 13.43 -5.78 -8.35
CA VAL A 23 12.82 -4.49 -8.79
C VAL A 23 12.14 -3.80 -7.61
N TRP A 24 11.36 -4.53 -6.83
CA TRP A 24 10.66 -3.98 -5.66
C TRP A 24 11.43 -4.28 -4.40
N ASP A 25 11.89 -3.23 -3.71
CA ASP A 25 12.52 -3.37 -2.40
C ASP A 25 11.52 -3.88 -1.34
N ALA A 26 12.04 -4.38 -0.22
CA ALA A 26 11.19 -4.94 0.84
C ALA A 26 10.28 -3.89 1.50
N PRO A 27 10.73 -2.63 1.75
CA PRO A 27 9.86 -1.64 2.36
C PRO A 27 8.64 -1.26 1.49
N VAL A 28 8.79 -1.15 0.17
CA VAL A 28 7.65 -0.91 -0.75
C VAL A 28 6.66 -2.07 -0.71
N ARG A 29 7.15 -3.31 -0.64
CA ARG A 29 6.28 -4.50 -0.58
C ARG A 29 5.51 -4.58 0.74
N ILE A 30 6.19 -4.37 1.88
CA ILE A 30 5.53 -4.36 3.19
C ILE A 30 4.51 -3.24 3.26
N PHE A 31 4.86 -2.02 2.83
CA PHE A 31 3.90 -0.92 2.75
C PHE A 31 2.66 -1.31 1.96
N HIS A 32 2.82 -1.85 0.75
CA HIS A 32 1.69 -2.19 -0.11
C HIS A 32 0.74 -3.20 0.55
N TRP A 33 1.27 -4.32 1.06
CA TRP A 33 0.43 -5.37 1.64
C TRP A 33 -0.19 -4.96 2.97
N LEU A 34 0.54 -4.23 3.82
CA LEU A 34 -0.03 -3.69 5.04
C LEU A 34 -1.09 -2.63 4.75
N PHE A 35 -0.85 -1.72 3.80
CA PHE A 35 -1.82 -0.70 3.42
C PHE A 35 -3.08 -1.33 2.82
N ALA A 36 -2.93 -2.32 1.94
CA ALA A 36 -4.06 -3.05 1.37
C ALA A 36 -4.88 -3.76 2.47
N ALA A 37 -4.21 -4.40 3.44
CA ALA A 37 -4.88 -5.03 4.57
C ALA A 37 -5.57 -4.01 5.50
N CYS A 38 -4.93 -2.88 5.78
CA CYS A 38 -5.51 -1.80 6.58
C CYS A 38 -6.76 -1.23 5.93
N PHE A 39 -6.68 -0.91 4.64
CA PHE A 39 -7.81 -0.37 3.90
C PHE A 39 -8.97 -1.38 3.81
N ALA A 40 -8.69 -2.63 3.45
CA ALA A 40 -9.71 -3.67 3.39
C ALA A 40 -10.39 -3.91 4.74
N GLY A 41 -9.60 -3.99 5.82
CA GLY A 41 -10.13 -4.10 7.17
C GLY A 41 -10.98 -2.89 7.55
N ALA A 42 -10.49 -1.67 7.30
CA ALA A 42 -11.18 -0.44 7.66
C ALA A 42 -12.53 -0.36 6.94
N TRP A 43 -12.57 -0.68 5.64
CA TRP A 43 -13.77 -0.75 4.84
C TRP A 43 -14.77 -1.80 5.38
N LEU A 44 -14.31 -3.00 5.73
CA LEU A 44 -15.17 -4.05 6.31
C LEU A 44 -15.76 -3.66 7.67
N THR A 45 -15.05 -2.83 8.43
CA THR A 45 -15.47 -2.38 9.76
C THR A 45 -16.23 -1.05 9.77
N ALA A 46 -16.34 -0.36 8.62
CA ALA A 46 -16.82 1.02 8.55
C ALA A 46 -18.28 1.19 9.03
N GLU A 47 -19.14 0.21 8.74
CA GLU A 47 -20.57 0.27 9.03
C GLU A 47 -20.96 -0.17 10.45
N SER A 48 -19.98 -0.55 11.29
CA SER A 48 -20.28 -1.16 12.58
C SER A 48 -19.73 -0.38 13.76
N GLU A 49 -20.63 0.07 14.64
CA GLU A 49 -20.29 0.72 15.91
C GLU A 49 -19.39 -0.15 16.79
N ASN A 50 -19.63 -1.46 16.83
CA ASN A 50 -18.81 -2.40 17.62
C ASN A 50 -17.37 -2.49 17.12
N TRP A 51 -17.15 -2.24 15.83
CA TRP A 51 -15.83 -2.28 15.21
C TRP A 51 -15.24 -0.89 14.96
N ARG A 52 -15.87 0.17 15.48
CA ARG A 52 -15.44 1.56 15.27
C ARG A 52 -14.00 1.81 15.73
N LEU A 53 -13.61 1.28 16.89
CA LEU A 53 -12.22 1.38 17.36
C LEU A 53 -11.23 0.67 16.44
N VAL A 54 -11.62 -0.46 15.85
CA VAL A 54 -10.80 -1.21 14.89
C VAL A 54 -10.68 -0.42 13.58
N HIS A 55 -11.78 0.14 13.07
CA HIS A 55 -11.76 1.03 11.90
C HIS A 55 -10.78 2.19 12.11
N VAL A 56 -10.87 2.87 13.25
CA VAL A 56 -10.01 3.99 13.61
C VAL A 56 -8.54 3.56 13.73
N ALA A 57 -8.24 2.45 14.41
CA ALA A 57 -6.88 1.93 14.54
C ALA A 57 -6.27 1.55 13.18
N LEU A 58 -7.06 0.98 12.27
CA LEU A 58 -6.65 0.68 10.89
C LEU A 58 -6.41 1.98 10.10
N GLY A 59 -7.24 3.00 10.28
CA GLY A 59 -7.06 4.33 9.70
C GLY A 59 -5.76 5.01 10.15
N TYR A 60 -5.45 5.00 11.45
CA TYR A 60 -4.19 5.50 11.98
C TYR A 60 -2.98 4.71 11.47
N THR A 61 -3.10 3.38 11.40
CA THR A 61 -2.04 2.52 10.83
C THR A 61 -1.80 2.88 9.36
N ALA A 62 -2.87 3.04 8.57
CA ALA A 62 -2.79 3.47 7.18
C ALA A 62 -2.14 4.86 7.04
N GLY A 63 -2.49 5.82 7.91
CA GLY A 63 -1.87 7.15 7.97
C GLY A 63 -0.36 7.09 8.20
N GLY A 64 0.08 6.33 9.21
CA GLY A 64 1.51 6.12 9.47
C GLY A 64 2.24 5.47 8.28
N LEU A 65 1.62 4.49 7.64
CA LEU A 65 2.15 3.84 6.43
C LEU A 65 2.26 4.81 5.25
N VAL A 66 1.27 5.69 5.05
CA VAL A 66 1.28 6.72 3.99
C VAL A 66 2.42 7.71 4.21
N ILE A 67 2.60 8.20 5.45
CA ILE A 67 3.74 9.07 5.80
C ILE A 67 5.06 8.37 5.49
N PHE A 68 5.21 7.12 5.95
CA PHE A 68 6.37 6.30 5.63
C PHE A 68 6.61 6.21 4.11
N ARG A 69 5.56 5.94 3.33
CA ARG A 69 5.64 5.79 1.88
C ARG A 69 6.04 7.08 1.17
N LEU A 70 5.56 8.23 1.64
CA LEU A 70 5.93 9.54 1.12
C LEU A 70 7.41 9.80 1.34
N VAL A 71 7.91 9.57 2.56
CA VAL A 71 9.35 9.70 2.88
C VAL A 71 10.18 8.74 2.04
N TRP A 72 9.80 7.46 2.00
CA TRP A 72 10.51 6.45 1.21
C TRP A 72 10.44 6.72 -0.30
N GLY A 73 9.39 7.41 -0.78
CA GLY A 73 9.27 7.85 -2.16
C GLY A 73 10.19 9.02 -2.53
N LEU A 74 10.81 9.67 -1.56
CA LEU A 74 11.83 10.70 -1.80
C LEU A 74 13.24 10.11 -1.71
N VAL A 75 13.53 9.33 -0.66
CA VAL A 75 14.89 8.87 -0.34
C VAL A 75 15.17 7.40 -0.67
N GLY A 76 14.15 6.63 -1.07
CA GLY A 76 14.24 5.19 -1.25
C GLY A 76 15.00 4.73 -2.50
N THR A 77 14.81 3.45 -2.84
CA THR A 77 15.53 2.83 -3.97
C THR A 77 15.07 3.34 -5.34
N LYS A 78 15.79 2.95 -6.40
CA LYS A 78 15.55 3.38 -7.80
C LYS A 78 14.08 3.37 -8.20
N TYR A 79 13.35 2.30 -7.91
CA TYR A 79 11.94 2.13 -8.30
C TYR A 79 10.93 2.59 -7.25
N ALA A 80 11.38 2.88 -6.03
CA ALA A 80 10.54 3.43 -4.97
C ALA A 80 10.31 4.94 -5.12
N ARG A 81 11.31 5.65 -5.68
CA ARG A 81 11.33 7.11 -5.80
C ARG A 81 10.29 7.65 -6.78
N PHE A 82 9.57 8.69 -6.40
CA PHE A 82 8.55 9.32 -7.26
C PHE A 82 9.14 9.82 -8.58
N SER A 83 10.36 10.37 -8.56
CA SER A 83 11.06 10.83 -9.78
C SER A 83 11.32 9.73 -10.81
N SER A 84 11.27 8.45 -10.42
CA SER A 84 11.49 7.33 -11.34
C SER A 84 10.27 6.98 -12.18
N PHE A 85 9.06 7.36 -11.73
CA PHE A 85 7.82 6.95 -12.38
C PHE A 85 6.81 8.07 -12.62
N VAL A 86 6.87 9.16 -11.85
CA VAL A 86 6.05 10.35 -12.09
C VAL A 86 6.63 11.07 -13.30
N ARG A 87 5.97 10.90 -14.45
CA ARG A 87 6.30 11.56 -15.72
C ARG A 87 5.24 12.60 -16.03
N GLY A 88 5.62 13.63 -16.80
CA GLY A 88 4.71 14.73 -17.13
C GLY A 88 3.42 14.26 -17.85
N PRO A 89 2.30 14.99 -17.71
CA PRO A 89 0.98 14.59 -18.20
C PRO A 89 0.94 14.32 -19.70
N ALA A 90 1.72 15.06 -20.50
CA ALA A 90 1.84 14.84 -21.95
C ALA A 90 2.43 13.45 -22.31
N TYR A 91 3.33 12.91 -21.47
CA TYR A 91 3.93 11.59 -21.68
C TYR A 91 2.94 10.46 -21.34
N VAL A 92 2.14 10.64 -20.29
CA VAL A 92 1.07 9.72 -19.91
C VAL A 92 0.04 9.61 -21.04
N GLY A 93 -0.42 10.76 -21.56
CA GLY A 93 -1.40 10.77 -22.66
C GLY A 93 -0.91 10.04 -23.92
N ARG A 94 0.35 10.25 -24.31
CA ARG A 94 0.98 9.51 -25.43
C ARG A 94 1.07 8.01 -25.18
N TYR A 95 1.37 7.59 -23.95
CA TYR A 95 1.44 6.17 -23.59
C TYR A 95 0.07 5.49 -23.65
N LEU A 96 -0.98 6.14 -23.12
CA LEU A 96 -2.35 5.62 -23.20
C LEU A 96 -2.81 5.46 -24.66
N LEU A 97 -2.50 6.45 -25.50
CA LEU A 97 -2.78 6.38 -26.93
C LEU A 97 -1.97 5.28 -27.64
N GLY A 98 -0.74 5.02 -27.19
CA GLY A 98 0.10 3.92 -27.69
C GLY A 98 -0.43 2.52 -27.34
N ILE A 99 -1.02 2.35 -26.15
CA ILE A 99 -1.74 1.12 -25.78
C ILE A 99 -2.96 0.92 -26.69
N LEU A 100 -3.79 1.97 -26.86
CA LEU A 100 -4.96 1.91 -27.75
C LEU A 100 -4.60 1.56 -29.19
N ARG A 101 -3.40 1.96 -29.63
CA ARG A 101 -2.85 1.68 -30.97
C ARG A 101 -2.04 0.37 -31.05
N GLY A 102 -2.09 -0.48 -30.03
CA GLY A 102 -1.48 -1.81 -30.06
C GLY A 102 0.05 -1.85 -29.99
N HIS A 103 0.71 -0.79 -29.51
CA HIS A 103 2.18 -0.74 -29.35
C HIS A 103 2.59 -0.71 -27.86
N PRO A 104 2.39 -1.80 -27.09
CA PRO A 104 2.71 -1.81 -25.67
C PRO A 104 4.22 -1.73 -25.43
N GLN A 105 4.70 -0.58 -24.94
CA GLN A 105 6.10 -0.41 -24.55
C GLN A 105 6.37 -1.10 -23.20
N ARG A 106 7.41 -1.95 -23.17
CA ARG A 106 7.84 -2.67 -21.96
C ARG A 106 8.46 -1.70 -20.94
N HIS A 107 7.94 -1.70 -19.73
CA HIS A 107 8.45 -0.89 -18.61
C HIS A 107 8.82 -1.81 -17.44
N VAL A 108 10.06 -1.73 -16.96
CA VAL A 108 10.57 -2.60 -15.89
C VAL A 108 9.96 -2.23 -14.52
N GLY A 109 9.85 -0.93 -14.25
CA GLY A 109 9.21 -0.37 -13.05
C GLY A 109 7.70 -0.20 -13.22
N HIS A 110 7.21 1.01 -12.95
CA HIS A 110 5.82 1.37 -13.25
C HIS A 110 5.66 1.80 -14.71
N ASN A 111 4.56 1.36 -15.33
CA ASN A 111 4.11 1.94 -16.57
C ASN A 111 3.47 3.33 -16.31
N PRO A 112 3.41 4.23 -17.31
CA PRO A 112 2.85 5.57 -17.12
C PRO A 112 1.38 5.56 -16.66
N ALA A 113 0.57 4.61 -17.12
CA ALA A 113 -0.82 4.46 -16.67
C ALA A 113 -0.91 4.08 -15.18
N GLY A 114 -0.12 3.08 -14.75
CA GLY A 114 -0.06 2.66 -13.35
C GLY A 114 0.54 3.72 -12.44
N ALA A 115 1.49 4.52 -12.94
CA ALA A 115 2.04 5.66 -12.20
C ALA A 115 0.96 6.69 -11.83
N VAL A 116 0.03 7.00 -12.74
CA VAL A 116 -1.10 7.91 -12.45
C VAL A 116 -2.01 7.33 -11.39
N VAL A 117 -2.40 6.06 -11.54
CA VAL A 117 -3.27 5.39 -10.56
C VAL A 117 -2.63 5.38 -9.18
N ILE A 118 -1.32 5.09 -9.07
CA ILE A 118 -0.61 5.09 -7.79
C ILE A 118 -0.57 6.49 -7.16
N VAL A 119 -0.31 7.54 -7.95
CA VAL A 119 -0.31 8.92 -7.43
C VAL A 119 -1.72 9.31 -6.96
N ALA A 120 -2.75 8.98 -7.72
CA ALA A 120 -4.14 9.24 -7.34
C ALA A 120 -4.52 8.50 -6.05
N MET A 121 -4.20 7.20 -5.95
CA MET A 121 -4.45 6.42 -4.74
C MET A 121 -3.65 6.95 -3.54
N LEU A 122 -2.41 7.40 -3.72
CA LEU A 122 -1.64 7.97 -2.62
C LEU A 122 -2.23 9.31 -2.15
N ALA A 123 -2.69 10.16 -3.08
CA ALA A 123 -3.36 11.41 -2.74
C ALA A 123 -4.69 11.17 -2.02
N LEU A 124 -5.50 10.22 -2.49
CA LEU A 124 -6.73 9.82 -1.80
C LEU A 124 -6.44 9.21 -0.43
N ALA A 125 -5.36 8.44 -0.28
CA ALA A 125 -4.98 7.87 1.00
C ALA A 125 -4.64 8.97 2.02
N CYS A 126 -3.88 10.00 1.60
CA CYS A 126 -3.65 11.18 2.42
C CYS A 126 -4.98 11.84 2.81
N ALA A 127 -5.86 12.11 1.84
CA ALA A 127 -7.15 12.75 2.09
C ALA A 127 -8.00 11.95 3.08
N LEU A 128 -8.15 10.64 2.88
CA LEU A 128 -8.87 9.74 3.79
C LEU A 128 -8.31 9.76 5.21
N THR A 129 -6.99 9.71 5.36
CA THR A 129 -6.37 9.73 6.69
C THR A 129 -6.56 11.07 7.38
N MET A 130 -6.57 12.18 6.63
CA MET A 130 -6.82 13.52 7.16
C MET A 130 -8.29 13.72 7.54
N THR A 131 -9.23 13.35 6.67
CA THR A 131 -10.67 13.48 6.93
C THR A 131 -11.10 12.54 8.06
N GLY A 132 -10.58 11.31 8.09
CA GLY A 132 -10.87 10.35 9.17
C GLY A 132 -10.31 10.80 10.52
N TRP A 133 -9.08 11.35 10.53
CA TRP A 133 -8.52 11.96 11.74
C TRP A 133 -9.37 13.13 12.24
N ALA A 134 -9.75 14.06 11.36
CA ALA A 134 -10.55 15.21 11.74
C ALA A 134 -11.95 14.82 12.23
N THR A 135 -12.61 13.89 11.52
CA THR A 135 -13.90 13.30 11.93
C THR A 135 -13.83 12.69 13.34
N TYR A 136 -12.79 11.87 13.60
CA TYR A 136 -12.60 11.23 14.90
C TYR A 136 -12.35 12.23 16.05
N ASN A 137 -11.90 13.45 15.74
CA ASN A 137 -11.67 14.52 16.71
C ASN A 137 -12.83 15.54 16.74
N ASP A 138 -14.01 15.18 16.21
CA ASP A 138 -15.20 16.04 16.11
C ASP A 138 -14.93 17.36 15.36
N ILE A 139 -13.99 17.35 14.41
CA ILE A 139 -13.66 18.49 13.55
C ILE A 139 -14.43 18.35 12.25
N GLY A 140 -15.15 19.40 11.84
CA GLY A 140 -15.82 19.48 10.54
C GLY A 140 -17.28 19.04 10.55
N GLY A 141 -17.72 18.17 11.47
CA GLY A 141 -19.10 17.71 11.53
C GLY A 141 -19.53 16.90 10.29
N ASN A 142 -20.84 16.70 10.12
CA ASN A 142 -21.40 15.69 9.20
C ASN A 142 -20.92 15.76 7.74
N TRP A 143 -20.62 16.94 7.19
CA TRP A 143 -20.14 17.03 5.80
C TRP A 143 -18.77 16.37 5.62
N LEU A 144 -17.95 16.32 6.69
CA LEU A 144 -16.66 15.68 6.65
C LEU A 144 -16.78 14.15 6.68
N ASP A 145 -17.79 13.63 7.38
CA ASP A 145 -18.16 12.21 7.39
C ASP A 145 -18.58 11.78 5.98
N GLU A 146 -19.50 12.54 5.35
CA GLU A 146 -19.94 12.31 3.97
C GLU A 146 -18.76 12.40 2.98
N LEU A 147 -17.84 13.36 3.18
CA LEU A 147 -16.64 13.46 2.37
C LEU A 147 -15.73 12.24 2.57
N HIS A 148 -15.55 11.77 3.80
CA HIS A 148 -14.73 10.60 4.10
C HIS A 148 -15.29 9.34 3.42
N GLU A 149 -16.60 9.12 3.52
CA GLU A 149 -17.31 8.02 2.85
C GLU A 149 -17.19 8.12 1.32
N GLY A 150 -17.41 9.32 0.76
CA GLY A 150 -17.27 9.59 -0.67
C GLY A 150 -15.85 9.31 -1.17
N LEU A 151 -14.83 9.79 -0.45
CA LEU A 151 -13.42 9.50 -0.76
C LEU A 151 -13.11 8.01 -0.68
N ALA A 152 -13.70 7.28 0.26
CA ALA A 152 -13.49 5.84 0.42
C ALA A 152 -14.09 5.08 -0.77
N SER A 153 -15.26 5.50 -1.25
CA SER A 153 -15.90 4.97 -2.45
C SER A 153 -15.05 5.19 -3.70
N VAL A 154 -14.49 6.39 -3.89
CA VAL A 154 -13.58 6.67 -5.02
C VAL A 154 -12.30 5.85 -4.90
N MET A 155 -11.73 5.70 -3.71
CA MET A 155 -10.56 4.84 -3.47
C MET A 155 -10.87 3.40 -3.86
N LEU A 156 -12.01 2.86 -3.45
CA LEU A 156 -12.42 1.49 -3.78
C LEU A 156 -12.55 1.28 -5.29
N ALA A 157 -13.14 2.24 -6.00
CA ALA A 157 -13.21 2.22 -7.46
C ALA A 157 -11.80 2.22 -8.10
N LEU A 158 -10.88 3.07 -7.62
CA LEU A 158 -9.49 3.10 -8.09
C LEU A 158 -8.74 1.80 -7.78
N ILE A 159 -8.99 1.16 -6.63
CA ILE A 159 -8.46 -0.17 -6.31
C ILE A 159 -8.96 -1.19 -7.33
N GLY A 160 -10.26 -1.17 -7.68
CA GLY A 160 -10.82 -2.03 -8.72
C GLY A 160 -10.14 -1.86 -10.08
N ILE A 161 -9.92 -0.61 -10.50
CA ILE A 161 -9.17 -0.27 -11.72
C ILE A 161 -7.73 -0.77 -11.64
N HIS A 162 -7.07 -0.55 -10.49
CA HIS A 162 -5.69 -1.00 -10.26
C HIS A 162 -5.56 -2.52 -10.39
N VAL A 163 -6.39 -3.28 -9.69
CA VAL A 163 -6.38 -4.75 -9.71
C VAL A 163 -6.69 -5.27 -11.11
N THR A 164 -7.68 -4.69 -11.78
CA THR A 164 -8.00 -5.03 -13.18
C THR A 164 -6.80 -4.78 -14.09
N GLY A 165 -6.13 -3.63 -13.93
CA GLY A 165 -4.90 -3.31 -14.67
C GLY A 165 -3.77 -4.30 -14.41
N VAL A 166 -3.60 -4.75 -13.16
CA VAL A 166 -2.62 -5.79 -12.80
C VAL A 166 -2.95 -7.12 -13.47
N VAL A 167 -4.22 -7.54 -13.47
CA VAL A 167 -4.65 -8.80 -14.11
C VAL A 167 -4.47 -8.75 -15.62
N VAL A 168 -4.96 -7.68 -16.28
CA VAL A 168 -4.83 -7.49 -17.73
C VAL A 168 -3.37 -7.42 -18.14
N SER A 169 -2.55 -6.65 -17.42
CA SER A 169 -1.11 -6.54 -17.70
C SER A 169 -0.38 -7.86 -17.46
N SER A 170 -0.73 -8.61 -16.41
CA SER A 170 -0.16 -9.93 -16.15
C SER A 170 -0.47 -10.92 -17.28
N TRP A 171 -1.68 -10.87 -17.83
CA TRP A 171 -2.09 -11.72 -18.94
C TRP A 171 -1.42 -11.32 -20.25
N LEU A 172 -1.45 -10.03 -20.60
CA LEU A 172 -0.88 -9.50 -21.84
C LEU A 172 0.63 -9.69 -21.91
N HIS A 173 1.34 -9.47 -20.79
CA HIS A 173 2.79 -9.62 -20.72
C HIS A 173 3.25 -11.01 -20.29
N ARG A 174 2.32 -11.93 -19.96
CA ARG A 174 2.61 -13.27 -19.41
C ARG A 174 3.60 -13.24 -18.24
N GLU A 175 3.53 -12.19 -17.43
CA GLU A 175 4.36 -11.98 -16.24
C GLU A 175 3.45 -11.98 -15.00
N ASN A 176 3.80 -12.74 -13.96
CA ASN A 176 3.01 -12.74 -12.72
C ASN A 176 3.35 -11.51 -11.87
N LEU A 177 2.59 -10.42 -12.05
CA LEU A 177 2.83 -9.15 -11.35
C LEU A 177 2.52 -9.24 -9.85
N VAL A 178 1.53 -10.04 -9.45
CA VAL A 178 1.24 -10.29 -8.02
C VAL A 178 2.41 -11.03 -7.37
N GLY A 179 2.92 -12.08 -8.03
CA GLY A 179 4.11 -12.80 -7.62
C GLY A 179 5.37 -11.92 -7.59
N ALA A 180 5.49 -10.97 -8.52
CA ALA A 180 6.55 -9.97 -8.49
C ALA A 180 6.42 -9.05 -7.28
N MET A 181 5.20 -8.70 -6.85
CA MET A 181 4.97 -7.86 -5.68
C MET A 181 5.18 -8.60 -4.35
N LEU A 182 5.05 -9.92 -4.33
CA LEU A 182 5.40 -10.74 -3.16
C LEU A 182 6.92 -10.96 -3.09
N SER A 183 7.50 -11.46 -4.19
CA SER A 183 8.93 -11.84 -4.24
C SER A 183 9.88 -10.66 -4.40
N GLY A 184 9.40 -9.54 -4.93
CA GLY A 184 10.17 -8.36 -5.32
C GLY A 184 10.90 -8.49 -6.67
N HIS A 185 10.82 -9.64 -7.33
CA HIS A 185 11.62 -9.93 -8.51
C HIS A 185 10.81 -9.90 -9.81
N LYS A 186 11.44 -9.42 -10.89
CA LYS A 186 10.94 -9.51 -12.27
C LYS A 186 12.02 -10.06 -13.20
N SER A 187 11.63 -10.47 -14.41
CA SER A 187 12.57 -10.83 -15.47
C SER A 187 13.08 -9.56 -16.15
N GLY A 188 14.40 -9.36 -16.20
CA GLY A 188 14.99 -8.16 -16.81
C GLY A 188 16.49 -8.30 -17.02
N ARG A 189 17.13 -7.22 -17.47
CA ARG A 189 18.58 -7.21 -17.62
C ARG A 189 19.26 -6.98 -16.27
N PRO A 190 20.43 -7.59 -15.99
CA PRO A 190 21.07 -7.52 -14.68
C PRO A 190 21.34 -6.11 -14.16
N ASP A 191 21.64 -5.17 -15.06
CA ASP A 191 21.90 -3.75 -14.80
C ASP A 191 20.65 -2.95 -14.37
N GLU A 192 19.45 -3.47 -14.65
CA GLU A 192 18.20 -2.81 -14.30
C GLU A 192 17.85 -2.98 -12.82
N GLY A 193 18.29 -4.08 -12.18
CA GLY A 193 17.93 -4.44 -10.82
C GLY A 193 18.52 -3.54 -9.72
N ILE A 194 17.82 -3.46 -8.58
CA ILE A 194 18.35 -2.80 -7.37
C ILE A 194 19.34 -3.72 -6.61
N LYS A 195 20.38 -3.12 -6.03
CA LYS A 195 21.47 -3.87 -5.35
C LYS A 195 21.07 -4.48 -4.00
N ARG A 196 20.17 -3.83 -3.25
CA ARG A 196 19.76 -4.25 -1.90
C ARG A 196 18.25 -4.18 -1.75
N ALA A 197 17.69 -5.16 -1.04
CA ALA A 197 16.26 -5.22 -0.73
C ALA A 197 15.85 -4.40 0.50
N TRP A 198 16.78 -3.87 1.30
CA TRP A 198 16.47 -3.09 2.52
C TRP A 198 15.53 -3.79 3.52
N ARG A 199 15.78 -5.09 3.77
CA ARG A 199 14.95 -5.92 4.67
C ARG A 199 14.90 -5.40 6.11
N SER A 200 15.95 -4.76 6.60
CA SER A 200 15.98 -4.17 7.95
C SER A 200 14.96 -3.04 8.11
N VAL A 201 14.86 -2.12 7.14
CA VAL A 201 13.85 -1.06 7.16
C VAL A 201 12.45 -1.66 7.12
N ALA A 202 12.23 -2.68 6.30
CA ALA A 202 10.95 -3.37 6.22
C ALA A 202 10.59 -4.03 7.58
N ALA A 203 11.54 -4.67 8.24
CA ALA A 203 11.36 -5.26 9.56
C ALA A 203 11.05 -4.20 10.63
N ILE A 204 11.71 -3.04 10.60
CA ILE A 204 11.42 -1.92 11.50
C ILE A 204 9.98 -1.43 11.31
N VAL A 205 9.55 -1.19 10.06
CA VAL A 205 8.16 -0.77 9.78
C VAL A 205 7.15 -1.79 10.31
N LEU A 206 7.38 -3.09 10.07
CA LEU A 206 6.50 -4.14 10.56
C LEU A 206 6.48 -4.18 12.10
N ALA A 207 7.64 -4.08 12.74
CA ALA A 207 7.74 -4.05 14.20
C ALA A 207 7.02 -2.83 14.78
N SER A 208 7.12 -1.65 14.16
CA SER A 208 6.39 -0.45 14.57
C SER A 208 4.88 -0.62 14.48
N VAL A 209 4.37 -1.25 13.42
CA VAL A 209 2.94 -1.55 13.28
C VAL A 209 2.49 -2.54 14.37
N LEU A 210 3.24 -3.62 14.58
CA LEU A 210 2.90 -4.60 15.61
C LEU A 210 2.95 -4.00 17.02
N ALA A 211 3.93 -3.15 17.30
CA ALA A 211 4.04 -2.44 18.57
C ALA A 211 2.87 -1.47 18.79
N PHE A 212 2.44 -0.76 17.74
CA PHE A 212 1.26 0.10 17.79
C PHE A 212 0.00 -0.71 18.12
N TRP A 213 -0.24 -1.83 17.42
CA TRP A 213 -1.40 -2.68 17.68
C TRP A 213 -1.37 -3.34 19.06
N TRP A 214 -0.20 -3.78 19.50
CA TRP A 214 -0.02 -4.26 20.86
C TRP A 214 -0.41 -3.20 21.89
N TRP A 215 0.07 -1.97 21.72
CA TRP A 215 -0.28 -0.86 22.60
C TRP A 215 -1.77 -0.52 22.56
N GLN A 216 -2.38 -0.46 21.38
CA GLN A 216 -3.83 -0.22 21.22
C GLN A 216 -4.66 -1.28 21.95
N TRP A 217 -4.27 -2.55 21.87
CA TRP A 217 -4.95 -3.64 22.57
C TRP A 217 -4.92 -3.47 24.10
N GLN A 218 -3.82 -2.96 24.65
CA GLN A 218 -3.70 -2.72 26.09
C GLN A 218 -4.55 -1.53 26.57
N VAL A 219 -4.82 -0.56 25.69
CA VAL A 219 -5.58 0.65 26.01
C VAL A 219 -7.07 0.49 25.69
N ALA A 220 -7.46 -0.55 24.96
CA ALA A 220 -8.83 -0.83 24.61
C ALA A 220 -9.71 -0.96 25.87
N PRO A 221 -10.84 -0.23 25.96
CA PRO A 221 -11.75 -0.35 27.09
C PRO A 221 -12.21 -1.81 27.26
N ALA A 222 -12.17 -2.34 28.48
CA ALA A 222 -12.73 -3.65 28.74
C ALA A 222 -14.23 -3.64 28.38
N PRO A 223 -14.76 -4.69 27.72
CA PRO A 223 -16.19 -4.77 27.46
C PRO A 223 -16.93 -4.67 28.79
N MET A 224 -17.82 -3.68 28.92
CA MET A 224 -18.68 -3.57 30.09
C MET A 224 -19.45 -4.88 30.22
N MET A 225 -19.14 -5.67 31.24
CA MET A 225 -20.02 -6.77 31.60
C MET A 225 -21.37 -6.16 31.99
N PRO A 226 -22.51 -6.74 31.57
CA PRO A 226 -23.81 -6.30 32.04
C PRO A 226 -23.78 -6.28 33.56
N ASP A 227 -24.13 -5.13 34.14
CA ASP A 227 -24.10 -4.93 35.58
C ASP A 227 -25.01 -5.97 36.24
N ARG A 228 -24.41 -6.99 36.87
CA ARG A 228 -25.16 -7.99 37.64
C ARG A 228 -25.86 -7.36 38.85
N GLY A 229 -25.56 -6.10 39.18
CA GLY A 229 -26.20 -5.35 40.26
C GLY A 229 -27.65 -4.93 39.96
N ALA A 230 -28.04 -4.78 38.69
CA ALA A 230 -29.40 -4.39 38.31
C ALA A 230 -30.43 -5.53 38.45
N ALA A 231 -29.97 -6.79 38.43
CA ALA A 231 -30.84 -7.95 38.65
C ALA A 231 -31.15 -8.17 40.14
N THR A 232 -30.22 -7.84 41.03
CA THR A 232 -30.41 -7.98 42.49
C THR A 232 -31.29 -6.89 43.09
N SER A 233 -31.29 -5.66 42.56
CA SER A 233 -32.13 -4.58 43.09
C SER A 233 -33.63 -4.79 42.84
N HIS A 234 -33.99 -5.52 41.78
CA HIS A 234 -35.39 -5.87 41.50
C HIS A 234 -35.89 -7.07 42.31
N GLN A 235 -34.99 -7.87 42.88
CA GLN A 235 -35.34 -9.04 43.69
C GLN A 235 -35.49 -8.66 45.16
N THR A 236 -34.60 -7.82 45.71
CA THR A 236 -34.73 -7.31 47.09
C THR A 236 -35.93 -6.39 47.26
N ALA A 237 -36.27 -5.57 46.25
CA ALA A 237 -37.46 -4.71 46.31
C ALA A 237 -38.80 -5.49 46.29
N ARG A 238 -38.79 -6.78 45.93
CA ARG A 238 -39.97 -7.65 45.99
C ARG A 238 -40.10 -8.41 47.31
N GLU A 239 -39.00 -8.67 48.01
CA GLU A 239 -39.02 -9.36 49.30
C GLU A 239 -39.36 -8.42 50.47
N ASP A 240 -39.15 -7.11 50.33
CA ASP A 240 -39.51 -6.12 51.35
C ASP A 240 -40.98 -5.62 51.27
N ALA A 241 -41.78 -6.19 50.35
CA ALA A 241 -43.15 -5.78 50.06
C ALA A 241 -44.25 -6.79 50.49
N ASP A 242 -43.87 -7.92 51.08
CA ASP A 242 -44.75 -8.97 51.62
C ASP A 242 -44.62 -9.09 53.14
#